data_AF-A0A1Q6FX45-F1
#
_entry.id   AF-A0A1Q6FX45-F1
#
_cell.length_a   1.000
_cell.length_b   1.000
_cell.length_c   1.000
_cell.angle_alpha   90.00
_cell.angle_beta   90.00
_cell.angle_gamma   90.00
#
_symmetry.space_group_name_H-M   'P 1'
#
loop_
_entity.id
_entity.type
_entity.pdbx_description
1 polymer ?
#
loop_
_entity_poly.entity_id
_entity_poly.type
_entity_poly.pdbx_seq_one_letter_code
_entity_poly.pdbx_strand_id
1 'polypeptide(L)'
;MQMPWRADGCQEKNDLNLMRKQAYMNWKLFALAMVLMTSSITASAQDSRSVIRDQISEWGSCRNVTLTMTGGDLALNGRNSCVCPDVPVGLALELATLQEDDEYIDDVQLTEDGCWLILYGDNGFVWEELDPDLEQQLREYNDEAEVVTSVAFNDQGEWIVISSDHVSASSDELTEWIQEGIEKFGQLWTAHMTDDAVMLCFENGYRYRGDVPENLLDTLRETDIDVYRVKFTSDGSYFIADVDGTYDYYM
;
A
#
# COMPACT_ATOMS: atom_id res chain seq x y z
N MET A 1 -52.44 8.06 -63.74
CA MET A 1 -51.20 7.55 -63.14
C MET A 1 -50.84 8.51 -62.01
N GLN A 2 -51.20 8.17 -60.78
CA GLN A 2 -50.96 8.99 -59.59
C GLN A 2 -50.62 8.02 -58.45
N MET A 3 -49.38 8.05 -57.97
CA MET A 3 -48.96 7.32 -56.77
C MET A 3 -49.20 8.22 -55.55
N PRO A 4 -49.80 7.72 -54.45
CA PRO A 4 -49.87 8.45 -53.21
C PRO A 4 -48.60 8.24 -52.38
N TRP A 5 -48.15 9.34 -51.81
CA TRP A 5 -47.11 9.43 -50.79
C TRP A 5 -47.52 8.70 -49.50
N ARG A 6 -46.62 7.93 -48.88
CA ARG A 6 -46.73 7.50 -47.48
C ARG A 6 -45.35 7.48 -46.82
N ALA A 7 -45.32 7.92 -45.56
CA ALA A 7 -44.18 8.49 -44.87
C ALA A 7 -43.34 7.47 -44.07
N ASP A 8 -42.02 7.46 -44.28
CA ASP A 8 -41.02 6.67 -43.53
C ASP A 8 -40.27 7.52 -42.48
N GLY A 9 -40.98 8.31 -41.67
CA GLY A 9 -40.34 9.27 -40.74
C GLY A 9 -40.61 9.08 -39.25
N CYS A 10 -41.43 8.10 -38.85
CA CYS A 10 -41.93 7.98 -37.48
C CYS A 10 -41.29 6.83 -36.67
N GLN A 11 -40.80 5.79 -37.32
CA GLN A 11 -40.30 4.59 -36.64
C GLN A 11 -38.84 4.78 -36.17
N GLU A 12 -37.98 5.34 -37.03
CA GLU A 12 -36.56 5.57 -36.75
C GLU A 12 -36.31 6.55 -35.60
N LYS A 13 -37.14 7.60 -35.45
CA LYS A 13 -37.04 8.55 -34.31
C LYS A 13 -37.45 7.93 -32.98
N ASN A 14 -38.37 6.97 -32.99
CA ASN A 14 -38.79 6.27 -31.77
C ASN A 14 -37.71 5.28 -31.32
N ASP A 15 -37.08 4.58 -32.26
CA ASP A 15 -35.98 3.65 -31.98
C ASP A 15 -34.74 4.39 -31.46
N LEU A 16 -34.40 5.55 -32.03
CA LEU A 16 -33.27 6.36 -31.55
C LEU A 16 -33.49 6.89 -30.12
N ASN A 17 -34.73 7.29 -29.79
CA ASN A 17 -35.08 7.76 -28.45
C ASN A 17 -35.13 6.60 -27.45
N LEU A 18 -35.56 5.41 -27.87
CA LEU A 18 -35.54 4.20 -27.06
C LEU A 18 -34.11 3.76 -26.75
N MET A 19 -33.24 3.74 -27.76
CA MET A 19 -31.81 3.42 -27.60
C MET A 19 -31.11 4.42 -26.68
N ARG A 20 -31.37 5.73 -26.82
CA ARG A 20 -30.82 6.76 -25.90
C ARG A 20 -31.30 6.58 -24.46
N LYS A 21 -32.58 6.26 -24.26
CA LYS A 21 -33.12 5.98 -22.91
C LYS A 21 -32.51 4.72 -22.31
N GLN A 22 -32.34 3.65 -23.09
CA GLN A 22 -31.66 2.43 -22.65
C GLN A 22 -30.20 2.69 -22.31
N ALA A 23 -29.45 3.39 -23.16
CA ALA A 23 -28.07 3.76 -22.88
C ALA A 23 -27.95 4.64 -21.63
N TYR A 24 -28.84 5.61 -21.44
CA TYR A 24 -28.87 6.45 -20.25
C TYR A 24 -29.25 5.67 -18.98
N MET A 25 -30.20 4.74 -19.07
CA MET A 25 -30.55 3.85 -17.96
C MET A 25 -29.39 2.91 -17.61
N ASN A 26 -28.73 2.29 -18.60
CA ASN A 26 -27.57 1.44 -18.40
C ASN A 26 -26.41 2.21 -17.78
N TRP A 27 -26.16 3.45 -18.24
CA TRP A 27 -25.16 4.34 -17.64
C TRP A 27 -25.50 4.68 -16.19
N LYS A 28 -26.77 4.97 -15.88
CA LYS A 28 -27.21 5.22 -14.49
C LYS A 28 -27.08 4.00 -13.60
N LEU A 29 -27.42 2.81 -14.09
CA LEU A 29 -27.23 1.56 -13.36
C LEU A 29 -25.75 1.28 -13.12
N PHE A 30 -24.90 1.50 -14.14
CA PHE A 30 -23.45 1.33 -14.03
C PHE A 30 -22.83 2.32 -13.04
N ALA A 31 -23.18 3.60 -13.12
CA ALA A 31 -22.74 4.62 -12.19
C ALA A 31 -23.21 4.34 -10.75
N LEU A 32 -24.46 3.89 -10.56
CA LEU A 32 -24.97 3.49 -9.25
C LEU A 32 -24.22 2.27 -8.69
N ALA A 33 -23.91 1.28 -9.52
CA ALA A 33 -23.12 0.11 -9.12
C ALA A 33 -21.70 0.49 -8.71
N MET A 34 -21.04 1.41 -9.43
CA MET A 34 -19.74 1.96 -9.04
C MET A 34 -19.80 2.68 -7.69
N VAL A 35 -20.82 3.53 -7.47
CA VAL A 35 -20.99 4.23 -6.18
C VAL A 35 -21.22 3.23 -5.04
N LEU A 36 -22.02 2.18 -5.25
CA LEU A 36 -22.24 1.16 -4.23
C LEU A 36 -20.98 0.32 -3.96
N MET A 37 -20.23 -0.07 -5.01
CA MET A 37 -18.96 -0.78 -4.85
C MET A 37 -17.94 0.04 -4.08
N THR A 38 -17.70 1.29 -4.50
CA THR A 38 -16.78 2.21 -3.81
C THR A 38 -17.19 2.45 -2.36
N SER A 39 -18.49 2.57 -2.07
CA SER A 39 -18.98 2.72 -0.69
C SER A 39 -18.74 1.49 0.18
N SER A 40 -18.85 0.28 -0.39
CA SER A 40 -18.57 -0.96 0.34
C SER A 40 -17.07 -1.13 0.62
N ILE A 41 -16.23 -0.76 -0.35
CA ILE A 41 -14.77 -0.81 -0.23
C ILE A 41 -14.28 0.13 0.89
N THR A 42 -14.75 1.37 0.90
CA THR A 42 -14.37 2.33 1.95
C THR A 42 -14.89 1.92 3.33
N ALA A 43 -16.05 1.25 3.41
CA ALA A 43 -16.55 0.70 4.67
C ALA A 43 -15.65 -0.43 5.21
N SER A 44 -15.23 -1.35 4.33
CA SER A 44 -14.30 -2.44 4.68
C SER A 44 -12.98 -1.91 5.23
N ALA A 45 -12.39 -0.92 4.55
CA ALA A 45 -11.14 -0.30 4.95
C ALA A 45 -11.25 0.46 6.29
N GLN A 46 -12.39 1.10 6.55
CA GLN A 46 -12.68 1.79 7.82
C GLN A 46 -12.92 0.82 8.99
N ASP A 47 -13.62 -0.29 8.75
CA ASP A 47 -13.84 -1.33 9.75
C ASP A 47 -12.49 -1.97 10.16
N SER A 48 -11.65 -2.30 9.17
CA SER A 48 -10.27 -2.78 9.39
C SER A 48 -9.43 -1.81 10.22
N ARG A 49 -9.33 -0.53 9.81
CA ARG A 49 -8.62 0.52 10.58
C ARG A 49 -9.11 0.66 12.01
N SER A 50 -10.42 0.50 12.25
CA SER A 50 -10.97 0.59 13.62
C SER A 50 -10.45 -0.51 14.54
N VAL A 51 -10.34 -1.74 14.03
CA VAL A 51 -9.77 -2.89 14.76
C VAL A 51 -8.29 -2.67 15.02
N ILE A 52 -7.54 -2.21 14.00
CA ILE A 52 -6.12 -1.89 14.14
C ILE A 52 -5.90 -0.83 15.23
N ARG A 53 -6.68 0.26 15.21
CA ARG A 53 -6.58 1.37 16.18
C ARG A 53 -6.82 0.91 17.61
N ASP A 54 -7.86 0.12 17.83
CA ASP A 54 -8.20 -0.41 19.15
C ASP A 54 -7.09 -1.33 19.67
N GLN A 55 -6.52 -2.16 18.79
CA GLN A 55 -5.44 -3.08 19.16
C GLN A 55 -4.12 -2.36 19.47
N ILE A 56 -3.72 -1.39 18.66
CA ILE A 56 -2.52 -0.56 18.89
C ILE A 56 -2.66 0.19 20.22
N SER A 57 -3.85 0.73 20.51
CA SER A 57 -4.14 1.41 21.77
C SER A 57 -4.02 0.47 22.99
N GLU A 58 -4.45 -0.79 22.85
CA GLU A 58 -4.29 -1.81 23.89
C GLU A 58 -2.83 -2.18 24.11
N TRP A 59 -2.04 -2.29 23.04
CA TRP A 59 -0.61 -2.58 23.12
C TRP A 59 0.21 -1.44 23.72
N GLY A 60 -0.23 -0.18 23.51
CA GLY A 60 0.51 1.02 23.94
C GLY A 60 1.86 1.21 23.22
N SER A 61 2.10 0.43 22.16
CA SER A 61 3.26 0.48 21.27
C SER A 61 2.87 -0.19 19.94
N CYS A 62 3.54 0.18 18.86
CA CYS A 62 3.36 -0.47 17.56
C CYS A 62 4.63 -0.29 16.72
N ARG A 63 5.14 -1.39 16.15
CA ARG A 63 6.36 -1.36 15.33
C ARG A 63 6.07 -1.02 13.89
N ASN A 64 4.99 -1.57 13.35
CA ASN A 64 4.72 -1.52 11.92
C ASN A 64 3.23 -1.71 11.65
N VAL A 65 2.76 -1.14 10.56
CA VAL A 65 1.46 -1.40 9.99
C VAL A 65 1.57 -1.61 8.48
N THR A 66 0.58 -2.26 7.93
CA THR A 66 0.30 -2.28 6.49
C THR A 66 -1.06 -1.61 6.32
N LEU A 67 -1.15 -0.64 5.42
CA LEU A 67 -2.39 0.10 5.16
C LEU A 67 -2.73 0.02 3.69
N THR A 68 -4.01 -0.21 3.41
CA THR A 68 -4.57 -0.18 2.05
C THR A 68 -5.85 0.65 2.01
N MET A 69 -6.21 1.12 0.84
CA MET A 69 -7.43 1.86 0.53
C MET A 69 -8.65 0.95 0.53
N THR A 70 -8.45 -0.34 0.27
CA THR A 70 -9.54 -1.31 0.08
C THR A 70 -9.77 -2.25 1.28
N GLY A 71 -8.87 -2.25 2.26
CA GLY A 71 -8.91 -3.14 3.43
C GLY A 71 -7.83 -4.23 3.35
N GLY A 72 -7.68 -4.97 4.45
CA GLY A 72 -6.48 -5.80 4.66
C GLY A 72 -5.37 -5.04 5.39
N ASP A 73 -5.75 -4.05 6.21
CA ASP A 73 -4.78 -3.44 7.09
C ASP A 73 -4.29 -4.47 8.10
N LEU A 74 -3.06 -4.28 8.53
CA LEU A 74 -2.38 -5.15 9.47
C LEU A 74 -1.55 -4.31 10.42
N ALA A 75 -1.41 -4.74 11.67
CA ALA A 75 -0.46 -4.15 12.60
C ALA A 75 0.39 -5.23 13.26
N LEU A 76 1.68 -4.94 13.39
CA LEU A 76 2.67 -5.75 14.08
C LEU A 76 3.16 -5.02 15.33
N ASN A 77 3.37 -5.79 16.39
CA ASN A 77 4.01 -5.30 17.59
C ASN A 77 4.84 -6.36 18.31
N GLY A 78 5.75 -5.91 19.17
CA GLY A 78 6.63 -6.78 19.94
C GLY A 78 7.44 -7.69 19.03
N ARG A 79 7.50 -8.99 19.34
CA ARG A 79 8.14 -9.97 18.46
C ARG A 79 7.24 -10.27 17.25
N ASN A 80 6.10 -10.91 17.51
CA ASN A 80 5.19 -11.45 16.48
C ASN A 80 3.70 -11.20 16.79
N SER A 81 3.37 -10.22 17.65
CA SER A 81 1.96 -9.91 17.89
C SER A 81 1.38 -9.23 16.65
N CYS A 82 0.33 -9.82 16.08
CA CYS A 82 -0.27 -9.37 14.82
C CYS A 82 -1.79 -9.27 14.95
N VAL A 83 -2.37 -8.26 14.30
CA VAL A 83 -3.81 -8.16 14.03
C VAL A 83 -4.00 -7.84 12.55
N CYS A 84 -4.86 -8.59 11.87
CA CYS A 84 -5.00 -8.56 10.42
C CYS A 84 -6.41 -9.04 9.99
N PRO A 85 -7.47 -8.23 10.19
CA PRO A 85 -8.86 -8.69 10.06
C PRO A 85 -9.23 -9.17 8.65
N ASP A 86 -8.71 -8.53 7.61
CA ASP A 86 -9.18 -8.72 6.22
C ASP A 86 -8.04 -8.86 5.19
N VAL A 87 -6.89 -9.42 5.60
CA VAL A 87 -5.76 -9.68 4.68
C VAL A 87 -6.01 -10.91 3.79
N PRO A 88 -5.28 -11.06 2.65
CA PRO A 88 -5.32 -12.28 1.86
C PRO A 88 -5.08 -13.54 2.70
N VAL A 89 -5.79 -14.63 2.37
CA VAL A 89 -5.72 -15.89 3.15
C VAL A 89 -4.30 -16.47 3.18
N GLY A 90 -3.55 -16.38 2.07
CA GLY A 90 -2.16 -16.79 2.01
C GLY A 90 -1.31 -16.05 3.03
N LEU A 91 -1.39 -14.72 3.03
CA LEU A 91 -0.72 -13.86 4.01
C LEU A 91 -1.10 -14.23 5.46
N ALA A 92 -2.39 -14.37 5.77
CA ALA A 92 -2.84 -14.75 7.11
C ALA A 92 -2.26 -16.11 7.58
N LEU A 93 -2.16 -17.10 6.69
CA LEU A 93 -1.62 -18.41 7.01
C LEU A 93 -0.10 -18.37 7.25
N GLU A 94 0.65 -17.61 6.45
CA GLU A 94 2.09 -17.46 6.65
C GLU A 94 2.40 -16.69 7.94
N LEU A 95 1.67 -15.62 8.25
CA LEU A 95 1.79 -14.91 9.53
C LEU A 95 1.54 -15.82 10.73
N ALA A 96 0.51 -16.65 10.66
CA ALA A 96 0.20 -17.61 11.72
C ALA A 96 1.30 -18.68 11.86
N THR A 97 1.87 -19.14 10.74
CA THR A 97 2.96 -20.12 10.72
C THR A 97 4.23 -19.54 11.35
N LEU A 98 4.66 -18.34 10.92
CA LEU A 98 5.82 -17.65 11.48
C LEU A 98 5.65 -17.33 12.98
N GLN A 99 4.41 -17.01 13.40
CA GLN A 99 4.10 -16.82 14.81
C GLN A 99 4.20 -18.14 15.61
N GLU A 100 3.73 -19.27 15.07
CA GLU A 100 3.86 -20.59 15.69
C GLU A 100 5.32 -21.02 15.82
N ASP A 101 6.14 -20.71 14.81
CA ASP A 101 7.56 -21.04 14.75
C ASP A 101 8.47 -20.07 15.56
N ASP A 102 7.90 -19.00 16.14
CA ASP A 102 8.61 -17.93 16.88
C ASP A 102 9.67 -17.19 16.02
N GLU A 103 9.46 -17.17 14.71
CA GLU A 103 10.29 -16.45 13.73
C GLU A 103 9.95 -14.97 13.79
N TYR A 104 10.97 -14.11 13.91
CA TYR A 104 10.76 -12.68 14.08
C TYR A 104 10.26 -12.05 12.78
N ILE A 105 9.09 -11.42 12.80
CA ILE A 105 8.56 -10.71 11.63
C ILE A 105 9.12 -9.28 11.62
N ASP A 106 9.87 -8.95 10.57
CA ASP A 106 10.56 -7.66 10.39
C ASP A 106 9.66 -6.63 9.70
N ASP A 107 9.06 -7.04 8.58
CA ASP A 107 8.23 -6.18 7.74
C ASP A 107 7.16 -6.99 7.00
N VAL A 108 6.02 -6.36 6.73
CA VAL A 108 4.94 -6.91 5.91
C VAL A 108 4.46 -5.83 4.96
N GLN A 109 4.43 -6.17 3.67
CA GLN A 109 3.93 -5.31 2.61
C GLN A 109 2.72 -5.99 1.97
N LEU A 110 1.70 -5.20 1.66
CA LEU A 110 0.50 -5.59 0.93
C LEU A 110 0.12 -4.43 0.03
N THR A 111 -0.15 -4.71 -1.24
CA THR A 111 -0.64 -3.73 -2.22
C THR A 111 -2.15 -3.82 -2.40
N GLU A 112 -2.73 -2.92 -3.21
CA GLU A 112 -4.19 -2.92 -3.44
C GLU A 112 -4.64 -4.10 -4.30
N ASP A 113 -3.78 -4.57 -5.22
CA ASP A 113 -4.05 -5.77 -6.02
C ASP A 113 -3.86 -7.08 -5.21
N GLY A 114 -3.39 -6.98 -3.97
CA GLY A 114 -3.24 -8.12 -3.06
C GLY A 114 -1.90 -8.83 -3.16
N CYS A 115 -0.92 -8.25 -3.86
CA CYS A 115 0.47 -8.72 -3.84
C CYS A 115 1.06 -8.47 -2.45
N TRP A 116 1.79 -9.44 -1.90
CA TRP A 116 2.33 -9.32 -0.54
C TRP A 116 3.70 -9.95 -0.38
N LEU A 117 4.44 -9.45 0.60
CA LEU A 117 5.77 -9.91 1.01
C LEU A 117 5.88 -9.81 2.53
N ILE A 118 6.41 -10.86 3.15
CA ILE A 118 6.83 -10.88 4.56
C ILE A 118 8.35 -11.01 4.60
N LEU A 119 9.01 -10.12 5.34
CA LEU A 119 10.40 -10.28 5.76
C LEU A 119 10.42 -10.84 7.18
N TYR A 120 11.24 -11.86 7.43
CA TYR A 120 11.36 -12.46 8.75
C TYR A 120 12.77 -12.98 9.03
N GLY A 121 13.20 -12.90 10.29
CA GLY A 121 14.51 -13.39 10.75
C GLY A 121 15.68 -12.77 10.00
N ASP A 122 16.78 -13.53 9.87
CA ASP A 122 17.94 -13.08 9.11
C ASP A 122 17.79 -13.53 7.64
N ASN A 123 17.22 -12.68 6.79
CA ASN A 123 16.97 -12.90 5.35
C ASN A 123 15.89 -13.93 4.96
N GLY A 124 14.96 -14.25 5.86
CA GLY A 124 13.75 -14.95 5.47
C GLY A 124 12.82 -14.04 4.68
N PHE A 125 12.30 -14.54 3.57
CA PHE A 125 11.20 -13.88 2.87
C PHE A 125 10.22 -14.88 2.27
N VAL A 126 8.94 -14.54 2.31
CA VAL A 126 7.82 -15.29 1.70
C VAL A 126 6.85 -14.29 1.06
N TRP A 127 6.32 -14.62 -0.11
CA TRP A 127 5.56 -13.67 -0.94
C TRP A 127 4.53 -14.36 -1.82
N GLU A 128 3.63 -13.54 -2.37
CA GLU A 128 2.71 -13.89 -3.45
C GLU A 128 2.69 -12.77 -4.49
N GLU A 129 2.77 -13.15 -5.78
CA GLU A 129 2.65 -12.23 -6.94
C GLU A 129 3.66 -11.07 -6.99
N LEU A 130 4.91 -11.33 -6.60
CA LEU A 130 6.00 -10.33 -6.64
C LEU A 130 6.57 -10.13 -8.05
N ASP A 131 7.04 -8.92 -8.34
CA ASP A 131 7.79 -8.63 -9.55
C ASP A 131 9.05 -9.53 -9.65
N PRO A 132 9.35 -10.15 -10.80
CA PRO A 132 10.49 -11.06 -10.94
C PRO A 132 11.85 -10.41 -10.67
N ASP A 133 12.04 -9.14 -11.02
CA ASP A 133 13.29 -8.42 -10.81
C ASP A 133 13.46 -8.09 -9.31
N LEU A 134 12.36 -7.78 -8.62
CA LEU A 134 12.35 -7.65 -7.16
C LEU A 134 12.69 -8.98 -6.47
N GLU A 135 12.07 -10.09 -6.88
CA GLU A 135 12.40 -11.42 -6.35
C GLU A 135 13.89 -11.73 -6.56
N GLN A 136 14.41 -11.48 -7.77
CA GLN A 136 15.80 -11.70 -8.09
C GLN A 136 16.71 -10.88 -7.17
N GLN A 137 16.41 -9.59 -6.95
CA GLN A 137 17.23 -8.73 -6.10
C GLN A 137 17.25 -9.20 -4.63
N LEU A 138 16.11 -9.66 -4.10
CA LEU A 138 16.04 -10.22 -2.75
C LEU A 138 16.91 -11.48 -2.60
N ARG A 139 16.92 -12.35 -3.63
CA ARG A 139 17.77 -13.54 -3.66
C ARG A 139 19.24 -13.19 -3.75
N GLU A 140 19.61 -12.20 -4.56
CA GLU A 140 20.99 -11.73 -4.70
C GLU A 140 21.55 -11.23 -3.36
N TYR A 141 20.81 -10.37 -2.63
CA TYR A 141 21.24 -9.92 -1.30
C TYR A 141 21.33 -11.05 -0.28
N ASN A 142 20.41 -12.02 -0.32
CA ASN A 142 20.49 -13.19 0.55
C ASN A 142 21.73 -14.07 0.23
N ASP A 143 22.02 -14.32 -1.05
CA ASP A 143 23.21 -15.06 -1.49
C ASP A 143 24.53 -14.35 -1.10
N GLU A 144 24.49 -13.02 -0.97
CA GLU A 144 25.59 -12.17 -0.49
C GLU A 144 25.65 -12.04 1.05
N ALA A 145 24.71 -12.67 1.75
CA ALA A 145 24.55 -12.62 3.21
C ALA A 145 24.30 -11.20 3.78
N GLU A 146 23.72 -10.33 2.97
CA GLU A 146 23.27 -9.00 3.40
C GLU A 146 21.86 -9.08 3.96
N VAL A 147 21.62 -8.47 5.12
CA VAL A 147 20.29 -8.54 5.77
C VAL A 147 19.35 -7.53 5.15
N VAL A 148 18.29 -7.98 4.47
CA VAL A 148 17.24 -7.10 3.94
C VAL A 148 16.40 -6.56 5.10
N THR A 149 16.39 -5.25 5.29
CA THR A 149 15.74 -4.58 6.44
C THR A 149 14.45 -3.85 6.08
N SER A 150 14.25 -3.52 4.81
CA SER A 150 13.02 -2.88 4.35
C SER A 150 12.84 -3.10 2.84
N VAL A 151 11.59 -3.35 2.44
CA VAL A 151 11.19 -3.42 1.04
C VAL A 151 9.95 -2.55 0.86
N ALA A 152 9.88 -1.82 -0.25
CA ALA A 152 8.67 -1.12 -0.68
C ALA A 152 8.42 -1.43 -2.14
N PHE A 153 7.17 -1.71 -2.51
CA PHE A 153 6.75 -1.91 -3.89
C PHE A 153 5.29 -1.50 -4.08
N ASN A 154 4.87 -1.32 -5.33
CA ASN A 154 3.51 -0.92 -5.68
C ASN A 154 2.96 -1.74 -6.88
N ASP A 155 1.70 -1.52 -7.23
CA ASP A 155 1.02 -2.25 -8.30
C ASP A 155 1.43 -1.76 -9.70
N GLN A 156 2.25 -0.71 -9.77
CA GLN A 156 2.87 -0.20 -11.00
C GLN A 156 4.22 -0.86 -11.33
N GLY A 157 4.68 -1.79 -10.48
CA GLY A 157 5.95 -2.51 -10.67
C GLY A 157 7.18 -1.71 -10.26
N GLU A 158 7.01 -0.61 -9.51
CA GLU A 158 8.14 0.07 -8.88
C GLU A 158 8.49 -0.60 -7.55
N TRP A 159 9.78 -0.65 -7.24
CA TRP A 159 10.26 -1.24 -6.00
C TRP A 159 11.56 -0.63 -5.50
N ILE A 160 11.78 -0.75 -4.19
CA ILE A 160 13.00 -0.38 -3.46
C ILE A 160 13.31 -1.50 -2.47
N VAL A 161 14.56 -1.97 -2.46
CA VAL A 161 15.10 -2.93 -1.50
C VAL A 161 16.23 -2.27 -0.73
N ILE A 162 16.15 -2.28 0.60
CA ILE A 162 17.14 -1.74 1.51
C ILE A 162 17.73 -2.93 2.29
N SER A 163 19.05 -3.11 2.21
CA SER A 163 19.80 -4.06 3.02
C SER A 163 20.66 -3.35 4.07
N SER A 164 21.36 -4.15 4.88
CA SER A 164 22.37 -3.65 5.83
C SER A 164 23.46 -2.80 5.18
N ASP A 165 23.78 -3.06 3.90
CA ASP A 165 24.94 -2.50 3.23
C ASP A 165 24.61 -1.76 1.92
N HIS A 166 23.48 -2.07 1.28
CA HIS A 166 23.12 -1.56 -0.05
C HIS A 166 21.65 -1.14 -0.16
N VAL A 167 21.38 -0.41 -1.24
CA VAL A 167 20.02 -0.08 -1.69
C VAL A 167 19.93 -0.31 -3.19
N SER A 168 18.91 -1.03 -3.63
CA SER A 168 18.55 -1.23 -5.03
C SER A 168 17.13 -0.74 -5.29
N ALA A 169 16.85 -0.32 -6.52
CA ALA A 169 15.53 0.13 -6.94
C ALA A 169 15.23 -0.26 -8.39
N SER A 170 13.94 -0.28 -8.75
CA SER A 170 13.46 -0.73 -10.07
C SER A 170 13.88 0.16 -11.26
N SER A 171 14.44 1.35 -11.01
CA SER A 171 14.89 2.25 -12.07
C SER A 171 16.11 3.08 -11.69
N ASP A 172 16.87 3.49 -12.70
CA ASP A 172 18.01 4.40 -12.56
C ASP A 172 17.58 5.74 -11.93
N GLU A 173 16.41 6.27 -12.33
CA GLU A 173 15.90 7.52 -11.77
C GLU A 173 15.63 7.42 -10.26
N LEU A 174 14.99 6.31 -9.83
CA LEU A 174 14.70 6.07 -8.43
C LEU A 174 16.00 5.86 -7.64
N THR A 175 16.95 5.13 -8.23
CA THR A 175 18.29 4.90 -7.67
C THR A 175 19.05 6.22 -7.46
N GLU A 176 19.15 7.07 -8.48
CA GLU A 176 19.82 8.37 -8.38
C GLU A 176 19.17 9.25 -7.30
N TRP A 177 17.83 9.27 -7.24
CA TRP A 177 17.11 10.03 -6.22
C TRP A 177 17.34 9.53 -4.80
N ILE A 178 17.43 8.22 -4.60
CA ILE A 178 17.79 7.62 -3.31
C ILE A 178 19.20 8.05 -2.92
N GLN A 179 20.17 7.94 -3.84
CA GLN A 179 21.58 8.27 -3.57
C GLN A 179 21.78 9.73 -3.19
N GLU A 180 21.15 10.66 -3.90
CA GLU A 180 21.11 12.08 -3.49
C GLU A 180 20.55 12.27 -2.07
N GLY A 181 19.59 11.43 -1.67
CA GLY A 181 19.01 11.44 -0.34
C GLY A 181 20.01 10.96 0.70
N ILE A 182 20.72 9.86 0.41
CA ILE A 182 21.76 9.31 1.27
C ILE A 182 22.88 10.33 1.50
N GLU A 183 23.35 10.98 0.43
CA GLU A 183 24.39 12.02 0.52
C GLU A 183 23.98 13.21 1.41
N LYS A 184 22.68 13.53 1.44
CA LYS A 184 22.16 14.71 2.13
C LYS A 184 21.73 14.43 3.56
N PHE A 185 21.12 13.28 3.81
CA PHE A 185 20.41 12.96 5.06
C PHE A 185 21.03 11.78 5.82
N GLY A 186 22.04 11.11 5.28
CA GLY A 186 22.66 9.95 5.91
C GLY A 186 21.97 8.65 5.49
N GLN A 187 22.13 7.60 6.29
CA GLN A 187 21.65 6.26 5.94
C GLN A 187 20.14 6.26 5.61
N LEU A 188 19.75 5.57 4.54
CA LEU A 188 18.34 5.28 4.28
C LEU A 188 17.89 4.15 5.20
N TRP A 189 16.83 4.37 5.97
CA TRP A 189 16.31 3.41 6.93
C TRP A 189 15.16 2.59 6.38
N THR A 190 14.12 3.26 5.87
CA THR A 190 12.94 2.60 5.32
C THR A 190 12.38 3.37 4.13
N ALA A 191 11.60 2.66 3.31
CA ALA A 191 10.80 3.25 2.25
C ALA A 191 9.33 2.82 2.41
N HIS A 192 8.42 3.66 1.94
CA HIS A 192 7.02 3.32 1.74
C HIS A 192 6.55 3.83 0.39
N MET A 193 5.75 3.02 -0.29
CA MET A 193 5.25 3.31 -1.63
C MET A 193 3.77 3.03 -1.71
N THR A 194 3.07 3.89 -2.45
CA THR A 194 1.76 3.62 -3.04
C THR A 194 1.92 3.74 -4.56
N ASP A 195 0.85 3.51 -5.32
CA ASP A 195 0.84 3.76 -6.76
C ASP A 195 1.08 5.24 -7.12
N ASP A 196 0.77 6.16 -6.20
CA ASP A 196 0.78 7.61 -6.46
C ASP A 196 1.93 8.34 -5.76
N ALA A 197 2.65 7.69 -4.84
CA ALA A 197 3.64 8.36 -4.01
C ALA A 197 4.71 7.42 -3.45
N VAL A 198 5.89 7.98 -3.18
CA VAL A 198 6.97 7.32 -2.46
C VAL A 198 7.51 8.24 -1.36
N MET A 199 7.76 7.69 -0.19
CA MET A 199 8.46 8.36 0.91
C MET A 199 9.64 7.52 1.39
N LEU A 200 10.75 8.20 1.63
CA LEU A 200 12.01 7.64 2.11
C LEU A 200 12.33 8.25 3.49
N CYS A 201 12.56 7.40 4.48
CA CYS A 201 12.98 7.80 5.82
C CYS A 201 14.49 7.58 5.96
N PHE A 202 15.22 8.64 6.28
CA PHE A 202 16.67 8.65 6.45
C PHE A 202 17.04 9.01 7.89
N GLU A 203 18.29 8.74 8.25
CA GLU A 203 18.87 9.06 9.57
C GLU A 203 18.63 10.51 10.02
N ASN A 204 18.70 11.47 9.11
CA ASN A 204 18.54 12.90 9.44
C ASN A 204 17.44 13.59 8.63
N GLY A 205 16.38 12.86 8.26
CA GLY A 205 15.20 13.46 7.65
C GLY A 205 14.45 12.53 6.71
N TYR A 206 13.66 13.11 5.82
CA TYR A 206 12.85 12.35 4.87
C TYR A 206 12.84 13.01 3.48
N ARG A 207 12.56 12.22 2.45
CA ARG A 207 12.24 12.70 1.10
C ARG A 207 10.94 12.06 0.63
N TYR A 208 10.23 12.75 -0.24
CA TYR A 208 9.05 12.20 -0.89
C TYR A 208 8.86 12.71 -2.31
N ARG A 209 8.10 11.96 -3.10
CA ARG A 209 7.58 12.31 -4.43
C ARG A 209 6.13 11.86 -4.53
N GLY A 210 5.38 12.49 -5.43
CA GLY A 210 3.99 12.15 -5.69
C GLY A 210 3.02 12.69 -4.65
N ASP A 211 1.84 12.07 -4.59
CA ASP A 211 0.69 12.55 -3.82
C ASP A 211 0.75 12.06 -2.36
N VAL A 212 1.74 12.54 -1.61
CA VAL A 212 1.82 12.32 -0.16
C VAL A 212 0.80 13.21 0.58
N PRO A 213 0.04 12.67 1.55
CA PRO A 213 -0.93 13.46 2.31
C PRO A 213 -0.33 14.64 3.09
N GLU A 214 -0.94 15.82 2.97
CA GLU A 214 -0.47 17.03 3.69
C GLU A 214 -0.56 16.90 5.21
N ASN A 215 -1.56 16.20 5.75
CA ASN A 215 -1.67 15.96 7.19
C ASN A 215 -0.50 15.13 7.72
N LEU A 216 -0.02 14.14 6.96
CA LEU A 216 1.21 13.41 7.30
C LEU A 216 2.42 14.35 7.27
N LEU A 217 2.55 15.20 6.24
CA LEU A 217 3.67 16.13 6.13
C LEU A 217 3.70 17.17 7.26
N ASP A 218 2.54 17.64 7.71
CA ASP A 218 2.42 18.52 8.87
C ASP A 218 2.86 17.79 10.14
N THR A 219 2.39 16.56 10.37
CA THR A 219 2.82 15.73 11.51
C THR A 219 4.33 15.49 11.52
N LEU A 220 4.95 15.16 10.37
CA LEU A 220 6.40 14.96 10.28
C LEU A 220 7.22 16.22 10.59
N ARG A 221 6.66 17.43 10.40
CA ARG A 221 7.33 18.70 10.73
C ARG A 221 7.26 19.05 12.21
N GLU A 222 6.26 18.52 12.91
CA GLU A 222 5.92 18.90 14.28
C GLU A 222 6.28 17.83 15.31
N THR A 223 6.41 16.57 14.87
CA THR A 223 6.66 15.43 15.76
C THR A 223 8.06 15.46 16.39
N ASP A 224 8.14 15.02 17.64
CA ASP A 224 9.40 14.75 18.35
C ASP A 224 9.82 13.27 18.23
N ILE A 225 9.05 12.44 17.50
CA ILE A 225 9.39 11.03 17.23
C ILE A 225 10.58 10.98 16.26
N ASP A 226 11.57 10.14 16.57
CA ASP A 226 12.65 9.83 15.63
C ASP A 226 12.13 8.85 14.57
N VAL A 227 11.46 9.41 13.56
CA VAL A 227 10.66 8.63 12.61
C VAL A 227 11.55 7.69 11.78
N TYR A 228 11.48 6.42 12.12
CA TYR A 228 12.14 5.32 11.43
C TYR A 228 11.28 4.78 10.28
N ARG A 229 9.96 4.75 10.48
CA ARG A 229 9.00 4.15 9.56
C ARG A 229 7.80 5.06 9.34
N VAL A 230 7.35 5.12 8.09
CA VAL A 230 6.12 5.78 7.68
C VAL A 230 5.30 4.82 6.83
N LYS A 231 3.99 4.80 7.00
CA LYS A 231 3.00 4.08 6.18
C LYS A 231 1.84 5.01 5.91
N PHE A 232 1.35 5.10 4.68
CA PHE A 232 0.23 5.97 4.35
C PHE A 232 -0.56 5.51 3.13
N THR A 233 -1.78 6.01 3.02
CA THR A 233 -2.68 5.81 1.88
C THR A 233 -3.15 7.16 1.34
N SER A 234 -3.64 7.18 0.10
CA SER A 234 -4.03 8.42 -0.60
C SER A 234 -5.26 9.11 0.00
N ASP A 235 -6.06 8.43 0.84
CA ASP A 235 -7.14 9.04 1.62
C ASP A 235 -6.66 9.90 2.81
N GLY A 236 -5.36 9.95 3.05
CA GLY A 236 -4.75 10.70 4.14
C GLY A 236 -4.56 9.89 5.42
N SER A 237 -4.91 8.60 5.43
CA SER A 237 -4.55 7.74 6.55
C SER A 237 -3.03 7.58 6.62
N TYR A 238 -2.46 7.64 7.82
CA TYR A 238 -1.03 7.42 8.01
C TYR A 238 -0.72 6.78 9.36
N PHE A 239 0.46 6.19 9.44
CA PHE A 239 1.12 5.73 10.65
C PHE A 239 2.61 6.08 10.57
N ILE A 240 3.16 6.57 11.67
CA ILE A 240 4.60 6.78 11.85
C ILE A 240 5.07 6.10 13.12
N ALA A 241 6.30 5.58 13.12
CA ALA A 241 6.91 5.03 14.33
C ALA A 241 8.44 5.17 14.35
N ASP A 242 9.00 5.21 15.55
CA ASP A 242 10.44 4.99 15.79
C ASP A 242 10.78 3.49 15.85
N VAL A 243 12.07 3.18 16.06
CA VAL A 243 12.57 1.81 16.18
C VAL A 243 12.08 1.07 17.43
N ASP A 244 11.72 1.81 18.48
CA ASP A 244 11.28 1.27 19.77
C ASP A 244 9.75 1.05 19.82
N GLY A 245 9.03 1.52 18.80
CA GLY A 245 7.59 1.40 18.67
C GLY A 245 6.80 2.54 19.32
N THR A 246 7.42 3.69 19.58
CA THR A 246 6.69 4.96 19.81
C THR A 246 6.08 5.37 18.49
N TYR A 247 4.79 5.72 18.48
CA TYR A 247 4.04 5.94 17.25
C TYR A 247 3.13 7.17 17.32
N ASP A 248 2.72 7.64 16.14
CA ASP A 248 1.58 8.53 15.93
C ASP A 248 0.86 8.12 14.64
N TYR A 249 -0.45 8.37 14.55
CA TYR A 249 -1.25 7.97 13.39
C TYR A 249 -2.48 8.84 13.18
N TYR A 250 -3.00 8.79 11.97
CA TYR A 250 -4.35 9.23 11.62
C TYR A 250 -5.04 8.09 10.85
N MET A 251 -5.95 7.36 11.52
CA MET A 251 -6.62 6.15 11.01
C MET A 251 -8.03 5.98 11.60
#